data_AF-A0A8T2IX62-F1
#
_entry.id   AF-A0A8T2IX62-F1
#
_cell.length_a   1.000
_cell.length_b   1.000
_cell.length_c   1.000
_cell.angle_alpha   90.00
_cell.angle_beta   90.00
_cell.angle_gamma   90.00
#
_symmetry.space_group_name_H-M   'P 1'
#
loop_
_entity.id
_entity.type
_entity.pdbx_description
1 polymer ?
#
loop_
_entity_poly.entity_id
_entity_poly.type
_entity_poly.pdbx_seq_one_letter_code
_entity_poly.pdbx_strand_id
1 'polypeptide(L)'
;MAQTGEKRKRETEEENGAEGGTIAAHPLSGFELKSVLRDSAREKTIFLHGQVTNVSQVPEDAVVILEKIPFQADAVFNLLKNEPKLKLQLKNDIYGVYHLSPPPELNEIKTTVICPATEKHIKKYLQQEIYLINETEEDYKAITLPFIETQSFSVQWVYNILEKKAESDRIVYENPDSVNGFVLIPDFKWNQKQVEDLYLIGICHQRGIRSLRDLTSDHLTLLKNIFQEGKEAILKRYGIHENKLRIYLHYQPSYYHLHVHFTALGHEAPGCSVERAHLLSDVIQNIESNPNYYQTRTLTYVLREDEVLLKKFRESGMC
;
A
#
# COMPACT_ATOMS: atom_id res chain seq x y z
N MET A 1 61.54 -14.04 37.06
CA MET A 1 62.31 -14.88 36.10
C MET A 1 61.28 -15.39 35.12
N ALA A 2 61.30 -15.24 33.80
CA ALA A 2 62.24 -14.90 32.73
C ALA A 2 61.32 -14.64 31.50
N GLN A 3 61.59 -13.94 30.42
CA GLN A 3 62.74 -13.28 29.81
C GLN A 3 62.16 -12.37 28.71
N THR A 4 62.76 -11.19 28.53
CA THR A 4 63.11 -10.51 27.26
C THR A 4 62.76 -11.30 25.98
N GLY A 5 62.09 -10.79 24.96
CA GLY A 5 62.18 -9.47 24.33
C GLY A 5 62.78 -9.65 22.93
N GLU A 6 62.02 -9.42 21.86
CA GLU A 6 62.59 -9.25 20.51
C GLU A 6 61.69 -8.37 19.64
N LYS A 7 62.21 -7.19 19.31
CA LYS A 7 61.72 -6.29 18.26
C LYS A 7 62.08 -6.90 16.91
N ARG A 8 61.12 -7.05 16.00
CA ARG A 8 61.39 -7.19 14.56
C ARG A 8 60.88 -5.96 13.81
N LYS A 9 61.79 -5.43 13.00
CA LYS A 9 61.68 -4.29 12.08
C LYS A 9 60.40 -4.38 11.23
N ARG A 10 59.70 -3.26 11.11
CA ARG A 10 58.82 -3.00 9.96
C ARG A 10 59.72 -2.57 8.81
N GLU A 11 59.88 -3.45 7.84
CA GLU A 11 60.36 -3.07 6.51
C GLU A 11 59.16 -2.49 5.75
N THR A 12 59.35 -1.26 5.29
CA THR A 12 58.53 -0.57 4.31
C THR A 12 58.73 -1.24 2.96
N GLU A 13 57.72 -1.94 2.48
CA GLU A 13 57.58 -2.29 1.07
C GLU A 13 56.63 -1.27 0.43
N GLU A 14 57.22 -0.45 -0.44
CA GLU A 14 56.52 0.35 -1.44
C GLU A 14 55.85 -0.60 -2.43
N GLU A 15 54.52 -0.66 -2.44
CA GLU A 15 53.76 -1.16 -3.59
C GLU A 15 53.25 0.03 -4.40
N ASN A 16 54.06 0.43 -5.37
CA ASN A 16 53.61 1.15 -6.54
C ASN A 16 53.10 0.15 -7.58
N GLY A 17 51.87 0.36 -8.05
CA GLY A 17 51.44 0.00 -9.40
C GLY A 17 50.53 -1.22 -9.51
N ALA A 18 49.22 -0.97 -9.58
CA ALA A 18 48.47 -1.07 -10.85
C ALA A 18 46.98 -0.84 -10.56
N GLU A 19 46.51 0.39 -10.83
CA GLU A 19 45.10 0.67 -11.04
C GLU A 19 44.61 -0.13 -12.26
N GLY A 20 44.07 -1.32 -12.00
CA GLY A 20 43.34 -2.16 -12.94
C GLY A 20 41.86 -2.22 -12.59
N GLY A 21 41.27 -1.11 -12.17
CA GLY A 21 39.83 -0.99 -12.00
C GLY A 21 39.22 -0.56 -13.31
N THR A 22 38.53 -1.45 -14.02
CA THR A 22 37.56 -1.05 -15.04
C THR A 22 36.62 -0.03 -14.39
N ILE A 23 36.73 1.25 -14.78
CA ILE A 23 35.79 2.29 -14.37
C ILE A 23 34.44 1.81 -14.87
N ALA A 24 33.62 1.24 -13.98
CA ALA A 24 32.26 0.86 -14.31
C ALA A 24 31.56 2.12 -14.83
N ALA A 25 31.11 2.07 -16.08
CA ALA A 25 30.44 3.20 -16.70
C ALA A 25 29.28 3.65 -15.79
N HIS A 26 29.15 4.97 -15.60
CA HIS A 26 28.09 5.52 -14.77
C HIS A 26 26.73 5.01 -15.28
N PRO A 27 25.85 4.45 -14.43
CA PRO A 27 24.63 3.76 -14.87
C PRO A 27 23.62 4.68 -15.58
N LEU A 28 23.82 5.99 -15.50
CA LEU A 28 23.02 7.03 -16.16
C LEU A 28 23.84 7.85 -17.18
N SER A 29 24.95 7.30 -17.67
CA SER A 29 25.75 7.96 -18.71
C SER A 29 24.88 8.25 -19.94
N GLY A 30 24.84 9.52 -20.37
CA GLY A 30 24.02 9.94 -21.51
C GLY A 30 22.51 9.80 -21.29
N PHE A 31 22.02 9.91 -20.04
CA PHE A 31 20.60 9.84 -19.74
C PHE A 31 19.80 10.97 -20.43
N GLU A 32 18.85 10.59 -21.27
CA GLU A 32 17.86 11.47 -21.90
C GLU A 32 16.47 11.17 -21.31
N LEU A 33 15.84 12.16 -20.68
CA LEU A 33 14.49 12.01 -20.15
C LEU A 33 13.47 11.87 -21.29
N LYS A 34 12.63 10.83 -21.24
CA LYS A 34 11.50 10.64 -22.15
C LYS A 34 10.18 11.10 -21.54
N SER A 35 9.89 10.70 -20.30
CA SER A 35 8.67 11.09 -19.61
C SER A 35 8.79 10.97 -18.08
N VAL A 36 7.94 11.71 -17.37
CA VAL A 36 7.71 11.47 -15.95
C VAL A 36 6.62 10.40 -15.85
N LEU A 37 6.95 9.26 -15.25
CA LEU A 37 6.01 8.16 -15.08
C LEU A 37 5.04 8.44 -13.94
N ARG A 38 5.53 8.94 -12.81
CA ARG A 38 4.74 9.27 -11.61
C ARG A 38 5.47 10.33 -10.79
N ASP A 39 4.72 11.25 -10.20
CA ASP A 39 5.23 12.22 -9.23
C ASP A 39 4.33 12.26 -8.00
N SER A 40 4.93 12.12 -6.81
CA SER A 40 4.24 12.14 -5.53
C SER A 40 4.79 13.28 -4.68
N ALA A 41 4.13 14.43 -4.75
CA ALA A 41 4.44 15.57 -3.90
C ALA A 41 4.23 15.27 -2.40
N ARG A 42 3.40 14.27 -2.05
CA ARG A 42 3.19 13.82 -0.66
C ARG A 42 4.39 12.99 -0.17
N GLU A 43 4.77 11.96 -0.93
CA GLU A 43 5.87 11.04 -0.58
C GLU A 43 7.26 11.62 -0.88
N LYS A 44 7.32 12.75 -1.62
CA LYS A 44 8.56 13.40 -2.09
C LYS A 44 9.37 12.47 -2.99
N THR A 45 8.68 11.79 -3.90
CA THR A 45 9.26 10.80 -4.82
C THR A 45 8.82 11.05 -6.26
N ILE A 46 9.75 10.91 -7.21
CA ILE A 46 9.49 10.99 -8.65
C ILE A 46 10.04 9.76 -9.37
N PHE A 47 9.30 9.29 -10.38
CA PHE A 47 9.64 8.15 -11.21
C PHE A 47 9.77 8.63 -12.66
N LEU A 48 10.92 8.38 -13.26
CA LEU A 48 11.29 8.91 -14.57
C LEU A 48 11.55 7.76 -15.53
N HIS A 49 11.06 7.87 -16.76
CA HIS A 49 11.47 7.05 -17.87
C HIS A 49 12.43 7.87 -18.74
N GLY A 50 13.61 7.33 -18.97
CA GLY A 50 14.56 7.88 -19.93
C GLY A 50 15.26 6.80 -20.71
N GLN A 51 16.21 7.21 -21.54
CA GLN A 51 17.10 6.32 -22.27
C GLN A 51 18.54 6.62 -21.86
N VAL A 52 19.33 5.58 -21.67
CA VAL A 52 20.77 5.71 -21.45
C VAL A 52 21.51 5.22 -22.67
N THR A 53 22.61 5.91 -23.01
CA THR A 53 23.48 5.50 -24.10
C THR A 53 24.76 4.97 -23.46
N ASN A 54 24.78 3.67 -23.17
CA ASN A 54 25.96 3.01 -22.65
C ASN A 54 27.04 2.86 -23.75
N VAL A 55 28.23 2.41 -23.35
CA VAL A 55 29.42 2.21 -24.20
C VAL A 55 29.12 1.43 -25.50
N SER A 56 28.07 0.61 -25.50
CA SER A 56 27.57 -0.17 -26.65
C SER A 56 26.90 0.66 -27.77
N GLN A 57 26.71 1.98 -27.60
CA GLN A 57 26.03 2.90 -28.54
C GLN A 57 24.57 2.54 -28.90
N VAL A 58 23.96 1.57 -28.22
CA VAL A 58 22.54 1.23 -28.37
C VAL A 58 21.78 1.92 -27.23
N PRO A 59 20.73 2.73 -27.53
CA PRO A 59 19.88 3.30 -26.50
C PRO A 59 19.13 2.21 -25.74
N GLU A 60 19.27 2.18 -24.43
CA GLU A 60 18.52 1.28 -23.55
C GLU A 60 17.54 2.09 -22.71
N ASP A 61 16.31 1.62 -22.57
CA ASP A 61 15.35 2.24 -21.66
C ASP A 61 15.84 2.09 -20.21
N ALA A 62 15.62 3.13 -19.42
CA ALA A 62 15.93 3.15 -18.00
C ALA A 62 14.75 3.76 -17.22
N VAL A 63 14.49 3.21 -16.04
CA VAL A 63 13.62 3.84 -15.04
C VAL A 63 14.49 4.36 -13.90
N VAL A 64 14.35 5.64 -13.57
CA VAL A 64 15.05 6.29 -12.47
C VAL A 64 14.05 6.77 -11.44
N ILE A 65 14.25 6.38 -10.19
CA ILE A 65 13.37 6.74 -9.07
C ILE A 65 14.18 7.57 -8.09
N LEU A 66 13.73 8.78 -7.80
CA LEU A 66 14.35 9.70 -6.87
C LEU A 66 13.40 9.94 -5.69
N GLU A 67 13.87 9.65 -4.48
CA GLU A 67 13.08 9.72 -3.24
C GLU A 67 13.85 10.53 -2.20
N LYS A 68 13.19 11.52 -1.57
CA LYS A 68 13.78 12.20 -0.40
C LYS A 68 13.86 11.24 0.78
N ILE A 69 15.00 11.22 1.45
CA ILE A 69 15.17 10.40 2.65
C ILE A 69 14.46 11.03 3.86
N PRO A 70 13.94 10.21 4.80
CA PRO A 70 13.41 10.71 6.06
C PRO A 70 14.47 11.45 6.90
N PHE A 71 14.04 12.43 7.68
CA PHE A 71 14.93 13.12 8.62
C PHE A 71 15.40 12.19 9.75
N GLN A 72 16.67 12.34 10.12
CA GLN A 72 17.21 11.78 11.37
C GLN A 72 17.13 12.83 12.47
N ALA A 73 16.47 12.50 13.58
CA ALA A 73 16.17 13.45 14.65
C ALA A 73 17.44 14.15 15.21
N ASP A 74 18.49 13.38 15.49
CA ASP A 74 19.75 13.92 16.03
C ASP A 74 20.45 14.88 15.06
N ALA A 75 20.43 14.55 13.77
CA ALA A 75 21.03 15.38 12.73
C ALA A 75 20.29 16.72 12.56
N VAL A 76 18.95 16.68 12.57
CA VAL A 76 18.11 17.89 12.54
C VAL A 76 18.33 18.73 13.79
N PHE A 77 18.40 18.11 14.97
CA PHE A 77 18.65 18.82 16.22
C PHE A 77 19.98 19.58 16.18
N ASN A 78 21.06 18.92 15.73
CA ASN A 78 22.36 19.53 15.57
C ASN A 78 22.36 20.69 14.55
N LEU A 79 21.67 20.52 13.42
CA LEU A 79 21.51 21.56 12.41
C LEU A 79 20.84 22.82 13.00
N LEU A 80 19.71 22.65 13.69
CA LEU A 80 18.95 23.76 14.26
C LEU A 80 19.70 24.50 15.36
N LYS A 81 20.52 23.78 16.14
CA LYS A 81 21.38 24.38 17.18
C LYS A 81 22.45 25.31 16.61
N ASN A 82 22.88 25.08 15.37
CA ASN A 82 23.92 25.87 14.71
C ASN A 82 23.37 27.07 13.92
N GLU A 83 22.18 27.57 14.28
CA GLU A 83 21.56 28.77 13.70
C GLU A 83 21.59 28.78 12.15
N PRO A 84 20.95 27.79 11.50
CA PRO A 84 21.02 27.65 10.07
C PRO A 84 20.39 28.86 9.39
N LYS A 85 20.89 29.21 8.20
CA LYS A 85 20.32 30.31 7.43
C LYS A 85 18.89 29.97 6.99
N LEU A 86 17.92 30.73 7.48
CA LEU A 86 16.51 30.62 7.15
C LEU A 86 16.08 31.76 6.24
N LYS A 87 15.38 31.44 5.15
CA LYS A 87 14.68 32.44 4.33
C LYS A 87 13.20 32.44 4.68
N LEU A 88 12.71 33.53 5.27
CA LEU A 88 11.29 33.67 5.61
C LEU A 88 10.44 33.62 4.34
N GLN A 89 9.40 32.78 4.36
CA GLN A 89 8.37 32.69 3.32
C GLN A 89 7.06 33.35 3.78
N LEU A 90 6.61 33.03 4.99
CA LEU A 90 5.36 33.54 5.56
C LEU A 90 5.51 33.71 7.07
N LYS A 91 5.00 34.81 7.62
CA LYS A 91 4.89 35.00 9.08
C LYS A 91 3.49 35.49 9.42
N ASN A 92 2.82 34.81 10.35
CA ASN A 92 1.57 35.24 10.92
C ASN A 92 1.54 34.90 12.42
N ASP A 93 1.52 35.94 13.26
CA ASP A 93 1.63 35.82 14.73
C ASP A 93 2.81 34.92 15.15
N ILE A 94 2.54 33.79 15.81
CA ILE A 94 3.54 32.81 16.25
C ILE A 94 3.97 31.82 15.16
N TYR A 95 3.29 31.79 14.01
CA TYR A 95 3.57 30.86 12.93
C TYR A 95 4.52 31.47 11.90
N GLY A 96 5.67 30.83 11.68
CA GLY A 96 6.64 31.20 10.64
C GLY A 96 6.94 30.02 9.72
N VAL A 97 6.83 30.22 8.41
CA VAL A 97 7.25 29.27 7.38
C VAL A 97 8.55 29.79 6.77
N TYR A 98 9.57 28.93 6.73
CA TYR A 98 10.89 29.26 6.23
C TYR A 98 11.37 28.23 5.22
N HIS A 99 12.18 28.66 4.26
CA HIS A 99 13.02 27.78 3.47
C HIS A 99 14.39 27.66 4.11
N LEU A 100 14.81 26.42 4.35
CA LEU A 100 16.14 26.05 4.82
C LEU A 100 16.83 25.24 3.72
N SER A 101 18.07 25.62 3.39
CA SER A 101 18.95 24.82 2.54
C SER A 101 19.91 24.05 3.45
N PRO A 102 19.70 22.74 3.65
CA PRO A 102 20.54 21.96 4.54
C PRO A 102 21.93 21.72 3.92
N PRO A 103 22.93 21.38 4.73
CA PRO A 103 24.24 21.00 4.21
C PRO A 103 24.15 19.66 3.44
N PRO A 104 25.13 19.34 2.56
CA PRO A 104 25.05 18.20 1.65
C PRO A 104 24.75 16.85 2.32
N GLU A 105 25.25 16.64 3.53
CA GLU A 105 25.10 15.39 4.29
C GLU A 105 23.63 15.13 4.69
N LEU A 106 22.78 16.17 4.70
CA LEU A 106 21.36 16.08 5.02
C LEU A 106 20.46 16.24 3.79
N ASN A 107 21.05 16.31 2.59
CA ASN A 107 20.32 16.49 1.33
C ASN A 107 20.52 15.33 0.36
N GLU A 108 20.86 14.15 0.88
CA GLU A 108 20.93 12.92 0.09
C GLU A 108 19.56 12.59 -0.52
N ILE A 109 19.60 12.05 -1.74
CA ILE A 109 18.42 11.59 -2.46
C ILE A 109 18.64 10.12 -2.78
N LYS A 110 17.76 9.26 -2.25
CA LYS A 110 17.78 7.85 -2.57
C LYS A 110 17.45 7.70 -4.05
N THR A 111 18.39 7.13 -4.80
CA THR A 111 18.31 6.98 -6.26
C THR A 111 18.29 5.49 -6.61
N THR A 112 17.22 5.04 -7.24
CA THR A 112 17.11 3.66 -7.76
C THR A 112 17.13 3.70 -9.28
N VAL A 113 17.99 2.90 -9.90
CA VAL A 113 18.12 2.80 -11.37
C VAL A 113 17.77 1.39 -11.81
N ILE A 114 16.85 1.27 -12.76
CA ILE A 114 16.48 0.02 -13.43
C ILE A 114 16.89 0.16 -14.89
N CYS A 115 17.96 -0.52 -15.29
CA CYS A 115 18.48 -0.51 -16.65
C CYS A 115 19.10 -1.87 -17.00
N PRO A 116 18.72 -2.51 -18.13
CA PRO A 116 17.66 -2.07 -19.05
C PRO A 116 16.26 -2.25 -18.43
N ALA A 117 15.41 -1.23 -18.60
CA ALA A 117 14.01 -1.28 -18.23
C ALA A 117 13.20 -1.97 -19.33
N THR A 118 12.20 -2.76 -18.93
CA THR A 118 11.27 -3.40 -19.86
C THR A 118 9.97 -2.59 -19.89
N GLU A 119 9.12 -2.81 -20.89
CA GLU A 119 7.77 -2.23 -20.91
C GLU A 119 6.97 -2.54 -19.62
N LYS A 120 7.20 -3.71 -19.00
CA LYS A 120 6.57 -4.07 -17.72
C LYS A 120 7.03 -3.15 -16.59
N HIS A 121 8.31 -2.79 -16.55
CA HIS A 121 8.83 -1.82 -15.57
C HIS A 121 8.21 -0.44 -15.79
N ILE A 122 8.16 0.02 -17.04
CA ILE A 122 7.58 1.32 -17.40
C ILE A 122 6.10 1.37 -17.00
N LYS A 123 5.30 0.39 -17.43
CA LYS A 123 3.87 0.29 -17.09
C LYS A 123 3.61 0.20 -15.58
N LYS A 124 4.48 -0.48 -14.83
CA LYS A 124 4.37 -0.60 -13.36
C LYS A 124 4.48 0.75 -12.64
N TYR A 125 5.36 1.63 -13.11
CA TYR A 125 5.61 2.93 -12.47
C TYR A 125 4.82 4.08 -13.10
N LEU A 126 4.22 3.86 -14.27
CA LEU A 126 3.33 4.83 -14.92
C LEU A 126 2.10 5.07 -14.04
N GLN A 127 1.91 6.32 -13.64
CA GLN A 127 0.76 6.79 -12.92
C GLN A 127 -0.48 6.55 -13.77
N GLN A 128 -1.37 5.73 -13.23
CA GLN A 128 -2.69 5.51 -13.83
C GLN A 128 -3.58 6.67 -13.42
N GLU A 129 -4.29 7.25 -14.39
CA GLU A 129 -5.39 8.16 -14.07
C GLU A 129 -6.47 7.38 -13.32
N ILE A 130 -7.06 8.04 -12.34
CA ILE A 130 -8.10 7.48 -11.48
C ILE A 130 -9.37 8.32 -11.60
N TYR A 131 -10.49 7.62 -11.67
CA TYR A 131 -11.81 8.19 -11.92
C TYR A 131 -12.72 7.83 -10.77
N LEU A 132 -13.42 8.82 -10.24
CA LEU A 132 -14.41 8.63 -9.19
C LEU A 132 -15.76 8.30 -9.84
N ILE A 133 -16.31 7.14 -9.51
CA ILE A 133 -17.60 6.65 -10.00
C ILE A 133 -18.62 6.77 -8.90
N ASN A 134 -19.81 7.29 -9.24
CA ASN A 134 -20.97 7.35 -8.36
C ASN A 134 -22.02 6.37 -8.88
N GLU A 135 -21.92 5.11 -8.49
CA GLU A 135 -22.76 4.04 -9.03
C GLU A 135 -24.11 3.99 -8.32
N THR A 136 -25.20 4.23 -9.06
CA THR A 136 -26.57 4.06 -8.54
C THR A 136 -26.99 2.59 -8.45
N GLU A 137 -28.19 2.33 -7.94
CA GLU A 137 -28.80 0.99 -7.98
C GLU A 137 -28.94 0.48 -9.43
N GLU A 138 -29.39 1.36 -10.33
CA GLU A 138 -29.59 1.06 -11.75
C GLU A 138 -28.25 0.75 -12.42
N ASP A 139 -27.21 1.54 -12.15
CA ASP A 139 -25.87 1.32 -12.69
C ASP A 139 -25.30 -0.02 -12.23
N TYR A 140 -25.45 -0.35 -10.94
CA TYR A 140 -25.00 -1.63 -10.42
C TYR A 140 -25.69 -2.79 -11.17
N LYS A 141 -27.02 -2.74 -11.32
CA LYS A 141 -27.78 -3.81 -11.99
C LYS A 141 -27.48 -3.90 -13.48
N ALA A 142 -27.26 -2.77 -14.16
CA ALA A 142 -27.11 -2.72 -15.61
C ALA A 142 -25.67 -2.92 -16.08
N ILE A 143 -24.67 -2.54 -15.27
CA ILE A 143 -23.26 -2.46 -15.67
C ILE A 143 -22.40 -3.37 -14.79
N THR A 144 -22.36 -3.10 -13.50
CA THR A 144 -21.38 -3.72 -12.59
C THR A 144 -21.70 -5.18 -12.28
N LEU A 145 -22.96 -5.52 -12.02
CA LEU A 145 -23.39 -6.89 -11.74
C LEU A 145 -23.15 -7.80 -12.96
N PRO A 146 -23.56 -7.45 -14.19
CA PRO A 146 -23.20 -8.21 -15.39
C PRO A 146 -21.69 -8.35 -15.58
N PHE A 147 -20.91 -7.30 -15.29
CA PHE A 147 -19.44 -7.38 -15.32
C PHE A 147 -18.91 -8.40 -14.30
N ILE A 148 -19.43 -8.39 -13.07
CA ILE A 148 -19.02 -9.34 -12.02
C ILE A 148 -19.35 -10.77 -12.42
N GLU A 149 -20.54 -11.00 -12.98
CA GLU A 149 -21.01 -12.34 -13.35
C GLU A 149 -20.31 -12.90 -14.59
N THR A 150 -19.92 -12.04 -15.54
CA THR A 150 -19.16 -12.44 -16.73
C THR A 150 -17.68 -12.67 -16.42
N GLN A 151 -17.14 -11.98 -15.41
CA GLN A 151 -15.75 -12.11 -15.03
C GLN A 151 -15.54 -13.28 -14.06
N SER A 152 -14.72 -14.26 -14.47
CA SER A 152 -14.41 -15.44 -13.64
C SER A 152 -13.39 -15.09 -12.55
N PHE A 153 -13.83 -14.34 -11.54
CA PHE A 153 -13.01 -14.07 -10.36
C PHE A 153 -12.84 -15.35 -9.53
N SER A 154 -11.70 -16.02 -9.70
CA SER A 154 -11.41 -17.22 -8.89
C SER A 154 -11.21 -16.84 -7.43
N VAL A 155 -12.18 -17.23 -6.59
CA VAL A 155 -12.11 -17.16 -5.13
C VAL A 155 -11.68 -18.50 -4.51
N GLN A 156 -11.09 -19.41 -5.29
CA GLN A 156 -10.75 -20.76 -4.81
C GLN A 156 -9.78 -20.74 -3.62
N TRP A 157 -8.87 -19.77 -3.56
CA TRP A 157 -7.97 -19.59 -2.42
C TRP A 157 -8.73 -19.30 -1.12
N VAL A 158 -9.84 -18.54 -1.19
CA VAL A 158 -10.74 -18.28 -0.06
C VAL A 158 -11.34 -19.59 0.42
N TYR A 159 -11.87 -20.40 -0.50
CA TYR A 159 -12.46 -21.70 -0.16
C TYR A 159 -11.43 -22.67 0.42
N ASN A 160 -10.18 -22.63 -0.05
CA ASN A 160 -9.12 -23.45 0.53
C ASN A 160 -8.86 -23.11 2.00
N ILE A 161 -8.95 -21.82 2.40
CA ILE A 161 -8.85 -21.39 3.80
C ILE A 161 -10.07 -21.87 4.61
N LEU A 162 -11.28 -21.62 4.11
CA LEU A 162 -12.52 -21.99 4.79
C LEU A 162 -12.65 -23.52 4.97
N GLU A 163 -12.19 -24.30 4.00
CA GLU A 163 -12.19 -25.77 4.02
C GLU A 163 -10.93 -26.37 4.67
N LYS A 164 -10.05 -25.54 5.25
CA LYS A 164 -8.80 -25.95 5.93
C LYS A 164 -7.80 -26.71 5.05
N LYS A 165 -7.88 -26.52 3.74
CA LYS A 165 -6.95 -27.07 2.74
C LYS A 165 -5.66 -26.26 2.62
N ALA A 166 -5.68 -24.98 3.02
CA ALA A 166 -4.52 -24.09 3.03
C ALA A 166 -4.60 -23.11 4.20
N GLU A 167 -3.43 -22.68 4.71
CA GLU A 167 -3.26 -21.63 5.72
C GLU A 167 -4.05 -21.84 7.03
N SER A 168 -4.44 -23.08 7.34
CA SER A 168 -5.21 -23.42 8.54
C SER A 168 -4.43 -23.16 9.83
N ASP A 169 -3.11 -23.27 9.79
CA ASP A 169 -2.18 -22.98 10.88
C ASP A 169 -2.06 -21.47 11.20
N ARG A 170 -2.46 -20.61 10.25
CA ARG A 170 -2.41 -19.15 10.40
C ARG A 170 -3.68 -18.55 10.99
N ILE A 171 -4.73 -19.36 11.16
CA ILE A 171 -6.02 -18.89 11.68
C ILE A 171 -5.86 -18.41 13.12
N VAL A 172 -6.27 -17.17 13.39
CA VAL A 172 -6.22 -16.55 14.71
C VAL A 172 -7.48 -16.84 15.51
N TYR A 173 -8.62 -16.85 14.82
CA TYR A 173 -9.93 -17.12 15.40
C TYR A 173 -10.85 -17.69 14.33
N GLU A 174 -11.79 -18.54 14.75
CA GLU A 174 -12.83 -19.05 13.88
C GLU A 174 -14.12 -19.23 14.67
N ASN A 175 -15.20 -18.68 14.11
CA ASN A 175 -16.56 -19.05 14.45
C ASN A 175 -17.05 -20.00 13.35
N PRO A 176 -17.28 -21.30 13.64
CA PRO A 176 -17.51 -22.32 12.61
C PRO A 176 -18.94 -22.37 12.08
N ASP A 177 -19.84 -21.47 12.53
CA ASP A 177 -21.21 -21.41 12.01
C ASP A 177 -21.21 -21.16 10.49
N SER A 178 -21.94 -21.96 9.73
CA SER A 178 -21.89 -21.92 8.27
C SER A 178 -22.56 -20.69 7.65
N VAL A 179 -23.38 -19.97 8.43
CA VAL A 179 -24.16 -18.80 7.98
C VAL A 179 -23.62 -17.53 8.64
N ASN A 180 -23.45 -17.54 9.96
CA ASN A 180 -23.08 -16.40 10.79
C ASN A 180 -21.64 -16.44 11.30
N GLY A 181 -20.87 -17.45 10.88
CA GLY A 181 -19.48 -17.62 11.26
C GLY A 181 -18.49 -17.08 10.25
N PHE A 182 -17.23 -17.01 10.67
CA PHE A 182 -16.12 -16.50 9.87
C PHE A 182 -14.77 -17.02 10.39
N VAL A 183 -13.75 -16.92 9.52
CA VAL A 183 -12.34 -17.12 9.87
C VAL A 183 -11.64 -15.77 9.94
N LEU A 184 -10.88 -15.54 11.01
CA LEU A 184 -9.96 -14.40 11.15
C LEU A 184 -8.52 -14.85 10.92
N ILE A 185 -7.84 -14.26 9.95
CA ILE A 185 -6.48 -14.66 9.54
C ILE A 185 -5.61 -13.43 9.21
N PRO A 186 -4.29 -13.44 9.48
CA PRO A 186 -3.39 -12.37 9.06
C PRO A 186 -3.36 -12.22 7.53
N ASP A 187 -3.49 -10.97 7.04
CA ASP A 187 -3.33 -10.66 5.61
C ASP A 187 -1.90 -11.01 5.14
N PHE A 188 -1.74 -11.44 3.90
CA PHE A 188 -0.43 -11.78 3.32
C PHE A 188 0.55 -10.59 3.29
N LYS A 189 0.05 -9.35 3.37
CA LYS A 189 0.85 -8.12 3.43
C LYS A 189 1.51 -7.91 4.79
N TRP A 190 1.03 -8.56 5.85
CA TRP A 190 1.57 -8.38 7.19
C TRP A 190 2.51 -9.52 7.57
N ASN A 191 3.76 -9.16 7.88
CA ASN A 191 4.79 -10.13 8.27
C ASN A 191 4.75 -10.54 9.75
N GLN A 192 3.83 -9.96 10.53
CA GLN A 192 3.61 -10.26 11.95
C GLN A 192 4.79 -9.95 12.88
N LYS A 193 5.77 -9.14 12.44
CA LYS A 193 6.93 -8.75 13.26
C LYS A 193 6.62 -7.63 14.25
N GLN A 194 5.67 -6.77 13.91
CA GLN A 194 5.28 -5.62 14.71
C GLN A 194 3.76 -5.39 14.60
N VAL A 195 3.18 -4.65 15.55
CA VAL A 195 1.72 -4.47 15.65
C VAL A 195 1.26 -3.14 15.05
N GLU A 196 2.19 -2.24 14.78
CA GLU A 196 1.97 -0.92 14.21
C GLU A 196 1.41 -1.00 12.78
N ASP A 197 1.70 -2.07 12.06
CA ASP A 197 1.16 -2.42 10.74
C ASP A 197 0.26 -3.66 10.78
N LEU A 198 -0.33 -3.97 11.95
CA LEU A 198 -1.27 -5.08 12.11
C LEU A 198 -2.34 -5.05 11.01
N TYR A 199 -2.52 -6.19 10.35
CA TYR A 199 -3.50 -6.38 9.28
C TYR A 199 -4.03 -7.81 9.31
N LEU A 200 -5.32 -7.97 9.66
CA LEU A 200 -6.07 -9.21 9.54
C LEU A 200 -7.27 -9.05 8.61
N ILE A 201 -7.76 -10.19 8.12
CA ILE A 201 -9.00 -10.28 7.34
C ILE A 201 -9.94 -11.28 8.02
N GLY A 202 -11.19 -10.86 8.22
CA GLY A 202 -12.32 -11.73 8.57
C GLY A 202 -13.04 -12.18 7.29
N ILE A 203 -13.12 -13.49 7.05
CA ILE A 203 -13.74 -14.09 5.86
C ILE A 203 -14.96 -14.90 6.30
N CYS A 204 -16.17 -14.55 5.85
CA CYS A 204 -17.38 -15.28 6.24
C CYS A 204 -17.40 -16.71 5.67
N HIS A 205 -18.00 -17.65 6.40
CA HIS A 205 -18.21 -19.02 5.88
C HIS A 205 -19.28 -19.06 4.80
N GLN A 206 -20.34 -18.26 4.96
CA GLN A 206 -21.45 -18.19 4.00
C GLN A 206 -20.92 -17.80 2.62
N ARG A 207 -21.28 -18.60 1.61
CA ARG A 207 -20.95 -18.34 0.20
C ARG A 207 -22.02 -17.46 -0.44
N GLY A 208 -21.65 -16.79 -1.54
CA GLY A 208 -22.59 -16.05 -2.37
C GLY A 208 -22.82 -14.59 -1.96
N ILE A 209 -22.21 -14.13 -0.86
CA ILE A 209 -22.18 -12.70 -0.52
C ILE A 209 -20.97 -12.07 -1.21
N ARG A 210 -21.18 -11.36 -2.32
CA ARG A 210 -20.09 -10.88 -3.18
C ARG A 210 -19.47 -9.58 -2.69
N SER A 211 -20.29 -8.66 -2.20
CA SER A 211 -19.87 -7.31 -1.78
C SER A 211 -20.93 -6.66 -0.87
N LEU A 212 -20.75 -5.37 -0.56
CA LEU A 212 -21.75 -4.56 0.13
C LEU A 212 -23.15 -4.64 -0.51
N ARG A 213 -23.24 -4.72 -1.84
CA ARG A 213 -24.51 -4.75 -2.58
C ARG A 213 -25.40 -5.95 -2.27
N ASP A 214 -24.82 -7.05 -1.76
CA ASP A 214 -25.57 -8.25 -1.38
C ASP A 214 -25.98 -8.23 0.11
N LEU A 215 -25.53 -7.25 0.91
CA LEU A 215 -25.83 -7.18 2.34
C LEU A 215 -27.27 -6.71 2.60
N THR A 216 -27.95 -7.41 3.50
CA THR A 216 -29.34 -7.20 3.92
C THR A 216 -29.46 -7.39 5.43
N SER A 217 -30.66 -7.19 5.99
CA SER A 217 -30.96 -7.48 7.40
C SER A 217 -30.60 -8.90 7.84
N ASP A 218 -30.68 -9.88 6.93
CA ASP A 218 -30.38 -11.30 7.23
C ASP A 218 -28.92 -11.52 7.60
N HIS A 219 -28.04 -10.60 7.19
CA HIS A 219 -26.60 -10.68 7.41
C HIS A 219 -26.17 -9.94 8.70
N LEU A 220 -27.08 -9.28 9.43
CA LEU A 220 -26.72 -8.49 10.60
C LEU A 220 -26.03 -9.32 11.69
N THR A 221 -26.47 -10.56 11.93
CA THR A 221 -25.85 -11.45 12.91
C THR A 221 -24.41 -11.77 12.52
N LEU A 222 -24.17 -12.19 11.26
CA LEU A 222 -22.82 -12.40 10.72
C LEU A 222 -21.92 -11.16 10.90
N LEU A 223 -22.41 -9.98 10.51
CA LEU A 223 -21.63 -8.73 10.59
C LEU A 223 -21.30 -8.36 12.05
N LYS A 224 -22.24 -8.53 12.97
CA LYS A 224 -22.03 -8.30 14.41
C LYS A 224 -21.04 -9.31 15.00
N ASN A 225 -21.12 -10.58 14.63
CA ASN A 225 -20.16 -11.60 15.05
C ASN A 225 -18.75 -11.25 14.58
N ILE A 226 -18.58 -10.94 13.29
CA ILE A 226 -17.28 -10.49 12.75
C ILE A 226 -16.76 -9.29 13.54
N PHE A 227 -17.60 -8.28 13.80
CA PHE A 227 -17.19 -7.09 14.51
C PHE A 227 -16.77 -7.37 15.96
N GLN A 228 -17.60 -8.08 16.74
CA GLN A 228 -17.34 -8.29 18.16
C GLN A 228 -16.27 -9.36 18.41
N GLU A 229 -16.47 -10.56 17.87
CA GLU A 229 -15.55 -11.68 18.06
C GLU A 229 -14.19 -11.40 17.45
N GLY A 230 -14.14 -10.66 16.33
CA GLY A 230 -12.90 -10.22 15.71
C GLY A 230 -12.08 -9.29 16.61
N LYS A 231 -12.71 -8.29 17.23
CA LYS A 231 -12.06 -7.39 18.20
C LYS A 231 -11.56 -8.14 19.43
N GLU A 232 -12.37 -9.04 19.97
CA GLU A 232 -12.01 -9.86 21.14
C GLU A 232 -10.82 -10.78 20.84
N ALA A 233 -10.82 -11.43 19.68
CA ALA A 233 -9.72 -12.27 19.23
C ALA A 233 -8.41 -11.46 19.06
N ILE A 234 -8.48 -10.27 18.47
CA ILE A 234 -7.33 -9.39 18.29
C ILE A 234 -6.79 -8.89 19.63
N LEU A 235 -7.66 -8.48 20.55
CA LEU A 235 -7.27 -8.08 21.90
C LEU A 235 -6.57 -9.23 22.63
N LYS A 236 -7.16 -10.43 22.58
CA LYS A 236 -6.60 -11.62 23.25
C LYS A 236 -5.26 -12.05 22.66
N ARG A 237 -5.10 -12.00 21.33
CA ARG A 237 -3.90 -12.50 20.65
C ARG A 237 -2.75 -11.50 20.62
N TYR A 238 -3.05 -10.21 20.43
CA TYR A 238 -2.07 -9.17 20.15
C TYR A 238 -2.07 -8.02 21.16
N GLY A 239 -2.99 -7.99 22.12
CA GLY A 239 -3.08 -6.93 23.13
C GLY A 239 -3.55 -5.57 22.58
N ILE A 240 -4.10 -5.54 21.36
CA ILE A 240 -4.57 -4.32 20.72
C ILE A 240 -6.03 -4.08 21.05
N HIS A 241 -6.31 -2.96 21.71
CA HIS A 241 -7.67 -2.56 22.08
C HIS A 241 -8.46 -2.09 20.86
N GLU A 242 -9.79 -2.27 20.90
CA GLU A 242 -10.69 -1.97 19.78
C GLU A 242 -10.62 -0.52 19.26
N ASN A 243 -10.42 0.45 20.14
CA ASN A 243 -10.26 1.86 19.78
C ASN A 243 -8.94 2.18 19.05
N LYS A 244 -8.05 1.19 18.90
CA LYS A 244 -6.84 1.26 18.07
C LYS A 244 -6.98 0.48 16.77
N LEU A 245 -8.18 0.01 16.42
CA LEU A 245 -8.46 -0.71 15.19
C LEU A 245 -9.31 0.14 14.23
N ARG A 246 -9.00 0.04 12.94
CA ARG A 246 -9.90 0.42 11.84
C ARG A 246 -10.48 -0.86 11.27
N ILE A 247 -11.81 -1.01 11.31
CA ILE A 247 -12.52 -2.22 10.88
C ILE A 247 -13.49 -1.87 9.76
N TYR A 248 -13.27 -2.40 8.56
CA TYR A 248 -13.92 -1.88 7.36
C TYR A 248 -14.03 -2.92 6.23
N LEU A 249 -14.91 -2.66 5.27
CA LEU A 249 -15.03 -3.40 4.01
C LEU A 249 -14.57 -2.52 2.85
N HIS A 250 -14.13 -3.15 1.77
CA HIS A 250 -13.87 -2.45 0.51
C HIS A 250 -15.09 -2.44 -0.42
N TYR A 251 -15.29 -1.34 -1.12
CA TYR A 251 -16.13 -1.24 -2.32
C TYR A 251 -15.41 -0.43 -3.41
N GLN A 252 -15.11 -0.97 -4.59
CA GLN A 252 -15.21 -2.39 -4.97
C GLN A 252 -14.18 -3.26 -4.20
N PRO A 253 -14.55 -4.50 -3.83
CA PRO A 253 -13.63 -5.44 -3.21
C PRO A 253 -12.61 -5.96 -4.23
N SER A 254 -11.45 -6.44 -3.74
CA SER A 254 -10.45 -7.06 -4.62
C SER A 254 -10.83 -8.48 -5.07
N TYR A 255 -11.80 -9.11 -4.40
CA TYR A 255 -12.38 -10.40 -4.75
C TYR A 255 -13.82 -10.47 -4.20
N TYR A 256 -14.70 -11.15 -4.94
CA TYR A 256 -16.14 -11.14 -4.67
C TYR A 256 -16.59 -12.27 -3.74
N HIS A 257 -16.04 -12.27 -2.53
CA HIS A 257 -16.51 -13.03 -1.36
C HIS A 257 -16.35 -12.14 -0.15
N LEU A 258 -17.43 -11.90 0.62
CA LEU A 258 -17.45 -10.91 1.68
C LEU A 258 -16.30 -11.11 2.68
N HIS A 259 -15.57 -10.03 2.90
CA HIS A 259 -14.46 -9.99 3.83
C HIS A 259 -14.35 -8.63 4.49
N VAL A 260 -13.84 -8.63 5.72
CA VAL A 260 -13.68 -7.45 6.56
C VAL A 260 -12.21 -7.28 6.91
N HIS A 261 -11.68 -6.09 6.70
CA HIS A 261 -10.32 -5.71 7.05
C HIS A 261 -10.26 -5.24 8.50
N PHE A 262 -9.26 -5.70 9.24
CA PHE A 262 -8.92 -5.24 10.58
C PHE A 262 -7.49 -4.72 10.53
N THR A 263 -7.30 -3.40 10.63
CA THR A 263 -5.97 -2.80 10.61
C THR A 263 -5.69 -1.99 11.86
N ALA A 264 -4.43 -1.87 12.26
CA ALA A 264 -4.05 -0.86 13.25
C ALA A 264 -4.48 0.54 12.77
N LEU A 265 -5.00 1.36 13.67
CA LEU A 265 -5.52 2.69 13.34
C LEU A 265 -4.40 3.63 12.83
N GLY A 266 -3.20 3.50 13.40
CA GLY A 266 -2.01 4.24 12.98
C GLY A 266 -1.39 3.75 11.66
N HIS A 267 -1.86 2.62 11.13
CA HIS A 267 -1.41 2.10 9.83
C HIS A 267 -2.24 2.73 8.70
N GLU A 268 -1.59 3.42 7.77
CA GLU A 268 -2.20 3.85 6.50
C GLU A 268 -2.24 2.67 5.52
N ALA A 269 -3.07 1.67 5.82
CA ALA A 269 -3.23 0.48 5.00
C ALA A 269 -3.75 0.82 3.59
N PRO A 270 -3.27 0.17 2.51
CA PRO A 270 -3.82 0.35 1.18
C PRO A 270 -5.32 0.08 1.14
N GLY A 271 -6.09 1.05 0.62
CA GLY A 271 -7.55 0.96 0.51
C GLY A 271 -8.34 1.40 1.75
N CYS A 272 -7.69 1.96 2.77
CA CYS A 272 -8.39 2.49 3.96
C CYS A 272 -9.01 3.89 3.77
N SER A 273 -8.90 4.46 2.58
CA SER A 273 -9.43 5.78 2.24
C SER A 273 -10.96 5.78 2.05
N VAL A 274 -11.61 6.94 2.20
CA VAL A 274 -13.07 7.08 2.19
C VAL A 274 -13.73 6.66 0.87
N GLU A 275 -13.01 6.81 -0.24
CA GLU A 275 -13.44 6.41 -1.58
C GLU A 275 -13.41 4.89 -1.81
N ARG A 276 -13.15 4.09 -0.78
CA ARG A 276 -13.16 2.63 -0.87
C ARG A 276 -13.58 1.93 0.42
N ALA A 277 -13.14 2.43 1.57
CA ALA A 277 -13.38 1.82 2.86
C ALA A 277 -14.73 2.24 3.45
N HIS A 278 -15.53 1.25 3.85
CA HIS A 278 -16.76 1.43 4.60
C HIS A 278 -16.61 0.81 5.98
N LEU A 279 -16.66 1.63 7.03
CA LEU A 279 -16.53 1.13 8.41
C LEU A 279 -17.62 0.09 8.70
N LEU A 280 -17.23 -1.05 9.28
CA LEU A 280 -18.18 -2.14 9.57
C LEU A 280 -19.26 -1.69 10.57
N SER A 281 -18.90 -0.82 11.52
CA SER A 281 -19.86 -0.22 12.46
C SER A 281 -20.95 0.59 11.75
N ASP A 282 -20.58 1.31 10.70
CA ASP A 282 -21.51 2.15 9.94
C ASP A 282 -22.35 1.28 9.01
N VAL A 283 -21.75 0.23 8.44
CA VAL A 283 -22.46 -0.78 7.63
C VAL A 283 -23.56 -1.45 8.42
N ILE A 284 -23.27 -1.85 9.66
CA ILE A 284 -24.27 -2.43 10.57
C ILE A 284 -25.40 -1.44 10.84
N GLN A 285 -25.08 -0.20 11.24
CA GLN A 285 -26.09 0.83 11.52
C GLN A 285 -26.93 1.20 10.29
N ASN A 286 -26.32 1.25 9.11
CA ASN A 286 -27.00 1.51 7.85
C ASN A 286 -28.06 0.44 7.57
N ILE A 287 -27.74 -0.84 7.75
CA ILE A 287 -28.68 -1.94 7.53
C ILE A 287 -29.76 -1.97 8.62
N GLU A 288 -29.41 -1.69 9.88
CA GLU A 288 -30.38 -1.58 10.98
C GLU A 288 -31.39 -0.46 10.74
N SER A 289 -30.96 0.66 10.17
CA SER A 289 -31.83 1.80 9.85
C SER A 289 -32.65 1.59 8.57
N ASN A 290 -32.09 0.93 7.57
CA ASN A 290 -32.77 0.59 6.32
C ASN A 290 -32.31 -0.78 5.81
N PRO A 291 -33.16 -1.83 5.85
CA PRO A 291 -32.79 -3.18 5.40
C PRO A 291 -32.29 -3.27 3.96
N ASN A 292 -32.67 -2.32 3.10
CA ASN A 292 -32.29 -2.25 1.68
C ASN A 292 -31.28 -1.13 1.38
N TYR A 293 -30.51 -0.67 2.39
CA TYR A 293 -29.62 0.48 2.26
C TYR A 293 -28.62 0.30 1.10
N TYR A 294 -27.94 -0.84 1.06
CA TYR A 294 -26.88 -1.07 0.08
C TYR A 294 -27.39 -1.40 -1.31
N GLN A 295 -28.63 -1.84 -1.45
CA GLN A 295 -29.25 -2.05 -2.76
C GLN A 295 -29.63 -0.72 -3.42
N THR A 296 -30.10 0.24 -2.62
CA THR A 296 -30.75 1.46 -3.12
C THR A 296 -29.86 2.70 -3.14
N ARG A 297 -28.82 2.76 -2.29
CA ARG A 297 -27.95 3.94 -2.21
C ARG A 297 -26.90 3.95 -3.31
N THR A 298 -26.55 5.15 -3.77
CA THR A 298 -25.37 5.37 -4.62
C THR A 298 -24.11 5.07 -3.81
N LEU A 299 -23.22 4.24 -4.37
CA LEU A 299 -21.93 3.94 -3.77
C LEU A 299 -20.83 4.57 -4.62
N THR A 300 -19.97 5.33 -3.96
CA THR A 300 -18.85 6.03 -4.60
C THR A 300 -17.57 5.21 -4.46
N TYR A 301 -16.87 4.99 -5.58
CA TYR A 301 -15.58 4.30 -5.57
C TYR A 301 -14.67 4.78 -6.70
N VAL A 302 -13.40 4.38 -6.64
CA VAL A 302 -12.39 4.72 -7.66
C VAL A 302 -12.15 3.55 -8.61
N LEU A 303 -12.04 3.86 -9.91
CA LEU A 303 -11.51 2.97 -10.94
C LEU A 303 -10.29 3.60 -11.61
N ARG A 304 -9.32 2.77 -12.01
CA ARG A 304 -8.20 3.22 -12.85
C ARG A 304 -8.58 3.20 -14.33
N GLU A 305 -7.89 4.04 -15.11
CA GLU A 305 -8.03 4.14 -16.58
C GLU A 305 -7.94 2.77 -17.30
N ASP A 306 -7.10 1.86 -16.79
CA ASP A 306 -6.87 0.55 -17.38
C ASP A 306 -7.92 -0.51 -17.01
N GLU A 307 -8.80 -0.22 -16.04
CA GLU A 307 -9.80 -1.18 -15.57
C GLU A 307 -10.93 -1.39 -16.57
N VAL A 308 -11.28 -2.65 -16.79
CA VAL A 308 -12.35 -3.05 -17.74
C VAL A 308 -13.71 -2.50 -17.30
N LEU A 309 -13.96 -2.43 -15.99
CA LEU A 309 -15.21 -1.89 -15.47
C LEU A 309 -15.40 -0.41 -15.83
N LEU A 310 -14.33 0.40 -15.82
CA LEU A 310 -14.41 1.82 -16.21
C LEU A 310 -14.83 1.95 -17.67
N LYS A 311 -14.29 1.10 -18.55
CA LYS A 311 -14.69 1.05 -19.96
C LYS A 311 -16.17 0.75 -20.12
N LYS A 312 -16.73 -0.16 -19.29
CA LYS A 312 -18.16 -0.47 -19.29
C LYS A 312 -19.01 0.74 -18.89
N PHE A 313 -18.60 1.50 -17.87
CA PHE A 313 -19.27 2.74 -17.50
C PHE A 313 -19.27 3.79 -18.63
N ARG A 314 -18.13 3.96 -19.32
CA ARG A 314 -18.01 4.87 -20.47
C ARG A 314 -18.88 4.43 -21.65
N GLU A 315 -18.89 3.14 -21.97
CA GLU A 315 -19.75 2.56 -23.02
C GLU A 315 -21.25 2.80 -22.75
N SER A 316 -21.64 2.87 -21.48
CA SER A 316 -23.01 3.17 -21.05
C SER A 316 -23.32 4.67 -20.92
N GLY A 317 -22.35 5.56 -21.20
CA GLY A 317 -22.52 7.02 -21.14
C GLY A 317 -22.57 7.60 -19.72
N MET A 318 -22.14 6.83 -18.71
CA MET A 318 -22.19 7.22 -17.29
C MET A 318 -20.86 7.79 -16.76
N CYS A 319 -19.80 7.81 -17.60
CA CYS A 319 -18.49 8.37 -17.28
C CYS A 319 -17.81 8.93 -18.54
#